data_AF-A0A699X6H9-F1
#
_entry.id   AF-A0A699X6H9-F1
#
_cell.length_a   1.000
_cell.length_b   1.000
_cell.length_c   1.000
_cell.angle_alpha   90.00
_cell.angle_beta   90.00
_cell.angle_gamma   90.00
#
_symmetry.space_group_name_H-M   'P 1'
#
loop_
_entity.id
_entity.type
_entity.pdbx_description
1 polymer ?
#
loop_
_entity_poly.entity_id
_entity_poly.type
_entity_poly.pdbx_seq_one_letter_code
_entity_poly.pdbx_strand_id
1 'polypeptide(L)' 'TSEIQAKKAAKKQKLDEEVEELNRHLQIVPNDDDDVYTEATPLARKVPVVDYEIYIENDKPCYKIIRADGSP' A
#
# COMPACT_ATOMS: atom_id res chain seq x y z
N THR A 1 -47.15 17.00 17.41
CA THR A 1 -46.03 16.56 18.29
C THR A 1 -45.85 15.04 18.29
N SER A 2 -46.92 14.24 18.40
CA SER A 2 -46.86 12.76 18.31
C SER A 2 -46.36 12.23 16.95
N GLU A 3 -46.84 12.79 15.83
CA GLU A 3 -46.46 12.33 14.49
C GLU A 3 -44.96 12.52 14.15
N ILE A 4 -44.33 13.56 14.70
CA ILE A 4 -42.88 13.82 14.51
C ILE A 4 -42.04 12.81 15.30
N GLN A 5 -42.51 12.42 16.50
CA GLN A 5 -41.85 11.41 17.33
C GLN A 5 -41.91 10.03 16.66
N ALA A 6 -43.04 9.67 16.07
CA ALA A 6 -43.19 8.43 15.30
C ALA A 6 -42.25 8.39 14.08
N LYS A 7 -42.14 9.48 13.31
CA LYS A 7 -41.22 9.59 12.17
C LYS A 7 -39.75 9.50 12.61
N LYS A 8 -39.39 10.05 13.77
CA LYS A 8 -38.02 9.98 14.33
C LYS A 8 -37.68 8.58 14.82
N ALA A 9 -38.63 7.87 15.44
CA ALA A 9 -38.45 6.48 15.86
C ALA A 9 -38.27 5.55 14.65
N ALA A 10 -39.09 5.71 13.60
CA ALA A 10 -38.98 4.92 12.38
C ALA A 10 -37.63 5.15 11.65
N LYS A 11 -37.10 6.38 11.65
CA LYS A 11 -35.77 6.66 11.08
C LYS A 11 -34.62 6.04 11.87
N LYS A 12 -34.73 5.98 13.20
CA LYS A 12 -33.70 5.34 14.04
C LYS A 12 -33.63 3.83 13.81
N GLN A 13 -34.78 3.17 13.75
CA GLN A 13 -34.84 1.72 13.49
C GLN A 13 -34.19 1.34 12.15
N LYS A 14 -34.40 2.14 11.10
CA LYS A 14 -33.74 1.93 9.80
C LYS A 14 -32.22 2.09 9.87
N LEU A 15 -31.73 3.09 10.61
CA LEU A 15 -30.30 3.30 10.79
C LEU A 15 -29.65 2.17 11.60
N ASP A 16 -30.32 1.66 12.63
CA ASP A 16 -29.81 0.54 13.43
C ASP A 16 -29.70 -0.74 12.59
N GLU A 17 -30.67 -1.00 11.70
CA GLU A 17 -30.66 -2.12 10.74
C GLU A 17 -29.53 -2.00 9.70
N GLU A 18 -29.33 -0.79 9.13
CA GLU A 18 -28.21 -0.52 8.20
C GLU A 18 -26.84 -0.69 8.89
N VAL A 19 -26.73 -0.34 10.17
CA VAL A 19 -25.49 -0.53 10.95
C VAL A 19 -25.22 -2.01 11.24
N GLU A 20 -26.23 -2.80 11.59
CA GLU A 20 -26.06 -4.25 11.74
C GLU A 20 -25.70 -4.94 10.43
N GLU A 21 -26.34 -4.54 9.32
CA GLU A 21 -26.01 -5.06 8.00
C GLU A 21 -24.57 -4.70 7.61
N LEU A 22 -24.15 -3.44 7.81
CA LEU A 22 -22.79 -3.00 7.54
C LEU A 22 -21.78 -3.77 8.39
N ASN A 23 -22.03 -3.97 9.69
CA ASN A 23 -21.17 -4.77 10.56
C ASN A 23 -21.07 -6.23 10.12
N ARG A 24 -22.15 -6.83 9.59
CA ARG A 24 -22.11 -8.17 8.99
C ARG A 24 -21.23 -8.22 7.74
N HIS A 25 -21.26 -7.19 6.91
CA HIS A 25 -20.40 -7.10 5.73
C HIS A 25 -18.95 -6.74 6.07
N LEU A 26 -18.74 -5.99 7.15
CA LEU A 26 -17.45 -5.62 7.73
C LEU A 26 -17.02 -6.60 8.82
N GLN A 27 -17.50 -7.85 8.81
CA GLN A 27 -16.97 -8.89 9.68
C GLN A 27 -15.52 -9.16 9.25
N ILE A 28 -14.63 -8.29 9.72
CA ILE A 28 -13.19 -8.42 9.67
C ILE A 28 -12.92 -9.63 10.55
N VAL A 29 -12.73 -10.78 9.91
CA VAL A 29 -12.15 -11.93 10.58
C VAL A 29 -10.80 -11.42 11.09
N PRO A 30 -10.55 -11.39 12.41
CA PRO A 30 -9.20 -11.18 12.89
C PRO A 30 -8.40 -12.37 12.35
N ASN A 31 -7.63 -12.12 11.30
CA ASN A 31 -6.66 -13.07 10.79
C ASN A 31 -5.49 -13.02 11.78
N ASP A 32 -5.64 -13.69 12.93
CA ASP A 32 -4.58 -13.88 13.92
C ASP A 32 -3.35 -14.59 13.31
N ASP A 33 -3.47 -15.13 12.09
CA ASP A 33 -2.39 -15.76 11.33
C ASP A 33 -1.67 -14.81 10.35
N ASP A 34 -2.02 -13.52 10.25
CA ASP A 34 -1.25 -12.56 9.41
C ASP A 34 0.00 -11.99 10.09
N ASP A 35 0.34 -12.50 11.28
CA ASP A 35 1.67 -12.37 11.88
C ASP A 35 2.66 -13.39 11.29
N VAL A 36 2.40 -13.90 10.07
CA VAL A 36 3.48 -14.34 9.18
C VAL A 36 4.25 -13.09 8.78
N TYR A 37 5.10 -12.66 9.72
CA TYR A 37 6.36 -12.00 9.45
C TYR A 37 7.00 -12.76 8.30
N THR A 38 6.74 -12.29 7.09
CA THR A 38 7.58 -12.56 5.94
C THR A 38 8.90 -11.96 6.36
N GLU A 39 9.75 -12.83 6.91
CA GLU A 39 11.12 -12.51 7.24
C GLU A 39 11.66 -11.91 5.94
N ALA A 40 11.82 -10.58 5.93
CA ALA A 40 12.24 -9.88 4.74
C ALA A 40 13.63 -10.43 4.48
N THR A 41 13.73 -11.36 3.52
CA THR A 41 15.02 -11.88 3.07
C THR A 41 15.85 -10.64 2.84
N PRO A 42 16.92 -10.40 3.62
CA PRO A 42 17.71 -9.22 3.43
C PRO A 42 18.19 -9.37 1.99
N LEU A 43 17.67 -8.54 1.09
CA LEU A 43 18.18 -8.38 -0.25
C LEU A 43 19.55 -7.73 -0.06
N ALA A 44 20.51 -8.47 0.46
CA ALA A 44 21.93 -8.19 0.41
C ALA A 44 22.40 -8.33 -1.05
N ARG A 45 21.61 -7.82 -1.99
CA ARG A 45 22.09 -7.46 -3.32
C ARG A 45 22.89 -6.20 -3.09
N LYS A 46 24.21 -6.36 -2.98
CA LYS A 46 25.13 -5.24 -3.12
C LYS A 46 24.77 -4.56 -4.44
N VAL A 47 24.21 -3.36 -4.37
CA VAL A 47 24.00 -2.53 -5.56
C VAL A 47 25.39 -2.14 -6.02
N PRO A 48 25.84 -2.57 -7.22
CA PRO A 48 27.14 -2.14 -7.71
C PRO A 48 27.08 -0.62 -7.90
N VAL A 49 28.03 0.10 -7.30
CA VAL A 49 28.22 1.50 -7.66
C VAL A 49 28.97 1.49 -9.01
N VAL A 50 28.56 2.39 -9.90
CA VAL A 50 29.11 2.44 -11.26
C VAL A 50 29.41 3.89 -11.58
N ASP A 51 30.68 4.17 -11.88
CA ASP A 51 31.11 5.46 -12.40
C ASP A 51 30.82 5.49 -13.91
N TYR A 52 30.15 6.53 -14.37
CA TYR A 52 29.82 6.73 -15.78
C TYR A 52 30.13 8.16 -16.24
N GLU A 53 30.44 8.29 -17.52
CA GLU A 53 30.59 9.57 -18.22
C GLU A 53 29.45 9.72 -19.22
N ILE A 54 28.82 10.89 -19.23
CA ILE A 54 27.83 11.27 -20.22
C ILE A 54 28.54 12.10 -21.29
N TYR A 55 28.40 11.70 -22.56
CA TYR A 55 28.91 12.45 -23.70
C TYR A 55 27.85 12.55 -24.79
N ILE A 56 28.00 13.49 -25.72
CA ILE A 56 27.04 13.68 -26.82
C ILE A 56 27.66 13.10 -28.10
N GLU A 57 26.92 12.19 -28.72
CA GLU A 57 27.28 11.57 -30.00
C GLU A 57 26.09 11.71 -30.96
N ASN A 58 26.28 12.38 -32.10
CA ASN A 58 25.22 12.65 -33.08
C ASN A 58 23.98 13.32 -32.46
N ASP A 59 24.19 14.36 -31.65
CA ASP A 59 23.13 15.08 -30.90
C ASP A 59 22.32 14.22 -29.92
N LYS A 60 22.85 13.04 -29.55
CA LYS A 60 22.23 12.13 -28.57
C LYS A 60 23.15 11.92 -27.37
N PRO A 61 22.65 12.06 -26.13
CA PRO A 61 23.43 11.73 -24.95
C PRO A 61 23.65 10.22 -24.85
N CYS A 62 24.91 9.82 -24.78
CA CYS A 62 25.38 8.44 -24.60
C CYS A 62 26.06 8.31 -23.24
N TYR A 63 26.06 7.09 -22.70
CA TYR A 63 26.67 6.75 -21.41
C TYR A 63 27.84 5.82 -21.62
N LYS A 64 28.97 6.11 -20.99
CA LYS A 64 30.14 5.24 -20.97
C LYS A 64 30.46 4.86 -19.53
N ILE A 65 30.41 3.57 -19.21
CA ILE A 65 30.78 3.06 -17.89
C ILE A 65 32.31 3.08 -17.78
N ILE A 66 32.83 3.76 -16.77
CA ILE A 66 34.26 3.92 -16.50
C ILE A 66 34.76 2.83 -15.57
N ARG A 67 34.02 2.57 -14.47
CA ARG A 67 34.31 1.53 -13.48
C ARG A 67 33.03 1.04 -12.84
N ALA A 68 32.97 -0.25 -12.54
CA ALA A 68 31.98 -0.84 -11.65
C ALA A 68 32.75 -1.50 -10.50
N ASP A 69 32.47 -1.13 -9.27
CA ASP A 69 33.08 -1.79 -8.11
C ASP A 69 32.63 -3.27 -7.99
N GLY A 70 33.48 -4.19 -7.51
CA GLY A 70 34.75 -3.96 -6.83
C GLY A 70 35.74 -5.11 -6.86
N SER A 71 36.96 -4.81 -7.28
CA SER A 71 38.26 -5.16 -6.66
C SER A 71 39.36 -4.55 -7.54
N PRO A 72 40.52 -4.12 -6.98
CA PRO A 72 41.68 -3.69 -7.78
C PRO A 72 42.20 -4.82 -8.68
#